data_AF-A0A971S1L0-F1
#
_entry.id   AF-A0A971S1L0-F1
#
_cell.length_a   1.000
_cell.length_b   1.000
_cell.length_c   1.000
_cell.angle_alpha   90.00
_cell.angle_beta   90.00
_cell.angle_gamma   90.00
#
_symmetry.space_group_name_H-M   'P 1'
#
loop_
_entity.id
_entity.type
_entity.pdbx_description
1 polymer ?
#
loop_
_entity_poly.entity_id
_entity_poly.type
_entity_poly.pdbx_seq_one_letter_code
_entity_poly.pdbx_strand_id
1 'polypeptide(L)'
;NLLIFKYCDGHLCNKIFKRDLLSGEIFERTYEVRYFEDIYFSSFVIPQARRITYLSDHLYCRFIHSASITRSLPPQALIDFLTVHKKIYCHYSQNTESFFARKVPGLYMRGLLEMGLIMKRNPSRDEFMIQLEETIKKEKARITLSLFLGSEPGKKTILMFLLDKIGLLGLAFKIWSSPFIRSIRNFRWRSYD
;
A
#
# COMPACT_ATOMS: atom_id res chain seq x y z
N ASN A 1 -4.35 -10.72 8.79
CA ASN A 1 -3.72 -9.65 7.98
C ASN A 1 -4.61 -9.38 6.78
N LEU A 2 -5.08 -8.14 6.58
CA LEU A 2 -5.86 -7.76 5.40
C LEU A 2 -4.98 -7.85 4.15
N LEU A 3 -5.28 -8.81 3.28
CA LEU A 3 -4.54 -9.07 2.03
C LEU A 3 -4.55 -7.84 1.10
N ILE A 4 -5.66 -7.09 1.10
CA ILE A 4 -5.92 -5.92 0.22
C ILE A 4 -4.81 -4.84 0.27
N PHE A 5 -4.13 -4.69 1.41
CA PHE A 5 -3.22 -3.56 1.65
C PHE A 5 -1.76 -3.96 1.89
N LYS A 6 -1.41 -5.23 1.68
CA LYS A 6 -0.01 -5.62 1.66
C LYS A 6 0.49 -5.39 0.24
N TYR A 7 1.61 -4.66 0.10
CA TYR A 7 2.35 -4.58 -1.15
C TYR A 7 2.50 -5.99 -1.74
N CYS A 8 2.01 -6.21 -2.97
CA CYS A 8 1.86 -7.51 -3.66
C CYS A 8 0.60 -8.36 -3.38
N ASP A 9 -0.07 -8.26 -2.23
CA ASP A 9 -1.27 -9.06 -1.92
C ASP A 9 -2.59 -8.32 -2.20
N GLY A 10 -2.55 -7.04 -2.57
CA GLY A 10 -3.72 -6.26 -3.02
C GLY A 10 -4.08 -6.44 -4.49
N HIS A 11 -3.15 -6.92 -5.31
CA HIS A 11 -3.33 -7.04 -6.76
C HIS A 11 -4.26 -8.18 -7.15
N LEU A 12 -4.90 -8.09 -8.31
CA LEU A 12 -5.82 -9.14 -8.78
C LEU A 12 -5.11 -10.41 -9.26
N CYS A 13 -3.84 -10.31 -9.66
CA CYS A 13 -3.11 -11.36 -10.38
C CYS A 13 -2.90 -12.68 -9.61
N ASN A 14 -3.17 -12.73 -8.30
CA ASN A 14 -3.03 -13.93 -7.48
C ASN A 14 -4.34 -14.34 -6.78
N LYS A 15 -5.49 -13.90 -7.31
CA LYS A 15 -6.82 -14.16 -6.72
C LYS A 15 -7.75 -14.80 -7.73
N ILE A 16 -8.58 -15.70 -7.22
CA ILE A 16 -9.69 -16.29 -7.95
C ILE A 16 -10.97 -15.84 -7.24
N PHE A 17 -11.85 -15.17 -7.97
CA PHE A 17 -13.13 -14.69 -7.45
C PHE A 17 -14.27 -15.53 -8.02
N LYS A 18 -15.29 -15.79 -7.20
CA LYS A 18 -16.57 -16.28 -7.72
C LYS A 18 -17.19 -15.20 -8.61
N ARG A 19 -17.78 -15.59 -9.74
CA ARG A 19 -18.41 -14.67 -10.70
C ARG A 19 -19.41 -13.72 -10.04
N ASP A 20 -20.22 -14.22 -9.13
CA ASP A 20 -21.28 -13.43 -8.47
C ASP A 20 -20.75 -12.32 -7.55
N LEU A 21 -19.45 -12.34 -7.21
CA LEU A 21 -18.80 -11.24 -6.48
C LEU A 21 -18.35 -10.11 -7.41
N LEU A 22 -18.39 -10.34 -8.72
CA LEU A 22 -17.94 -9.39 -9.74
C LEU A 22 -19.17 -8.64 -10.28
N SER A 23 -19.47 -7.46 -9.72
CA SER A 23 -20.54 -6.61 -10.22
C SER A 23 -20.02 -5.54 -11.19
N GLY A 24 -20.82 -5.20 -12.20
CA GLY A 24 -20.48 -4.14 -13.17
C GLY A 24 -20.27 -2.78 -12.49
N GLU A 25 -21.07 -2.46 -11.47
CA GLU A 25 -20.97 -1.21 -10.71
C GLU A 25 -19.57 -1.03 -10.08
N ILE A 26 -18.95 -2.10 -9.59
CA ILE A 26 -17.61 -2.02 -9.00
C ILE A 26 -16.54 -1.79 -10.07
N PHE A 27 -16.69 -2.37 -11.25
CA PHE A 27 -15.79 -2.13 -12.37
C PHE A 27 -15.88 -0.69 -12.88
N GLU A 28 -17.10 -0.15 -13.00
CA GLU A 28 -17.32 1.22 -13.47
C GLU A 28 -16.62 2.25 -12.56
N ARG A 29 -16.57 2.01 -11.25
CA ARG A 29 -15.84 2.85 -10.29
C ARG A 29 -14.35 2.94 -10.58
N THR A 30 -13.76 1.99 -11.29
CA THR A 30 -12.33 1.96 -11.59
C THR A 30 -11.97 2.57 -12.95
N TYR A 31 -12.94 2.93 -13.80
CA TYR A 31 -12.67 3.42 -15.16
C TYR A 31 -11.90 4.75 -15.20
N GLU A 32 -12.01 5.58 -14.17
CA GLU A 32 -11.26 6.83 -14.06
C GLU A 32 -9.83 6.64 -13.54
N VAL A 33 -9.45 5.42 -13.16
CA VAL A 33 -8.16 5.11 -12.53
C VAL A 33 -7.26 4.41 -13.55
N ARG A 34 -6.13 5.04 -13.89
CA ARG A 34 -5.19 4.46 -14.86
C ARG A 34 -4.22 3.45 -14.22
N TYR A 35 -3.83 3.68 -12.97
CA TYR A 35 -2.96 2.79 -12.21
C TYR A 35 -3.55 2.43 -10.85
N PHE A 36 -3.29 1.21 -10.36
CA PHE A 36 -3.79 0.70 -9.08
C PHE A 36 -5.32 0.53 -9.05
N GLU A 37 -5.94 0.45 -10.22
CA GLU A 37 -7.34 0.10 -10.43
C GLU A 37 -7.66 -1.27 -9.84
N ASP A 38 -6.70 -2.20 -9.88
CA ASP A 38 -6.79 -3.54 -9.35
C ASP A 38 -6.88 -3.57 -7.81
N ILE A 39 -6.14 -2.71 -7.12
CA ILE A 39 -6.24 -2.48 -5.69
C ILE A 39 -7.59 -1.85 -5.36
N TYR A 40 -8.01 -0.85 -6.14
CA TYR A 40 -9.28 -0.16 -5.92
C TYR A 40 -10.46 -1.13 -6.05
N PHE A 41 -10.48 -1.92 -7.12
CA PHE A 41 -11.45 -3.00 -7.34
C PHE A 41 -11.47 -3.99 -6.17
N SER A 42 -10.30 -4.52 -5.80
CA SER A 42 -10.16 -5.51 -4.73
C SER A 42 -10.70 -5.01 -3.40
N SER A 43 -10.58 -3.71 -3.13
CA SER A 43 -11.12 -3.10 -1.92
C SER A 43 -12.65 -3.19 -1.82
N PHE A 44 -13.38 -3.20 -2.94
CA PHE A 44 -14.84 -3.36 -2.87
C PHE A 44 -15.29 -4.81 -2.95
N VAL A 45 -14.58 -5.66 -3.69
CA VAL A 45 -14.97 -7.06 -3.88
C VAL A 45 -14.67 -7.92 -2.66
N ILE A 46 -13.50 -7.77 -2.04
CA ILE A 46 -13.08 -8.64 -0.94
C ILE A 46 -14.00 -8.55 0.30
N PRO A 47 -14.48 -7.37 0.73
CA PRO A 47 -15.45 -7.28 1.83
C PRO A 47 -16.77 -7.99 1.59
N GLN A 48 -17.16 -8.20 0.33
CA GLN A 48 -18.40 -8.92 -0.01
C GLN A 48 -18.24 -10.43 0.10
N ALA A 49 -17.00 -10.94 0.12
CA ALA A 49 -16.74 -12.36 0.21
C ALA A 49 -17.05 -12.87 1.62
N ARG A 50 -18.02 -13.80 1.72
CA ARG A 50 -18.34 -14.50 2.99
C ARG A 50 -17.21 -15.39 3.49
N ARG A 51 -16.39 -15.93 2.58
CA ARG A 51 -15.27 -16.82 2.88
C ARG A 51 -14.09 -16.51 1.97
N ILE A 52 -12.91 -16.42 2.56
CA ILE A 52 -11.64 -16.23 1.85
C ILE A 52 -10.72 -17.39 2.26
N THR A 53 -10.22 -18.12 1.28
CA THR A 53 -9.22 -19.17 1.48
C THR A 53 -7.88 -18.68 0.96
N TYR A 54 -6.83 -18.87 1.76
CA TYR A 54 -5.46 -18.56 1.38
C TYR A 54 -4.72 -19.86 1.05
N LEU A 55 -4.09 -19.90 -0.12
CA LEU A 55 -3.19 -20.97 -0.51
C LEU A 55 -1.76 -20.44 -0.44
N SER A 56 -0.89 -21.14 0.29
CA SER A 56 0.51 -20.74 0.48
C SER A 56 1.43 -21.13 -0.69
N ASP A 57 0.96 -21.99 -1.59
CA ASP A 57 1.79 -22.55 -2.66
C ASP A 57 2.15 -21.50 -3.72
N HIS A 58 3.34 -21.63 -4.29
CA HIS A 58 3.87 -20.74 -5.32
C HIS A 58 3.27 -21.04 -6.70
N LEU A 59 1.96 -20.82 -6.86
CA LEU A 59 1.24 -21.12 -8.11
C LEU A 59 1.30 -20.00 -9.16
N TYR A 60 1.75 -18.81 -8.78
CA TYR A 60 1.85 -17.66 -9.68
C TYR A 60 3.28 -17.10 -9.72
N CYS A 61 3.86 -17.05 -10.91
CA CYS A 61 5.16 -16.42 -11.14
C CYS A 61 4.96 -14.97 -11.61
N ARG A 62 5.50 -14.00 -10.88
CA ARG A 62 5.51 -12.59 -11.30
C ARG A 62 6.72 -12.34 -12.21
N PHE A 63 6.47 -12.00 -13.47
CA PHE A 63 7.53 -11.55 -14.36
C PHE A 63 7.96 -10.11 -14.01
N ILE A 64 9.25 -9.90 -13.77
CA ILE A 64 9.77 -8.58 -13.39
C ILE A 64 10.55 -7.97 -14.56
N HIS A 65 9.86 -7.14 -15.35
CA HIS A 65 10.46 -6.39 -16.44
C HIS A 65 10.96 -5.00 -15.99
N SER A 66 12.08 -4.52 -16.50
CA SER A 66 12.65 -3.19 -16.19
C SER A 66 11.69 -2.04 -16.51
N ALA A 67 10.97 -2.15 -17.63
CA ALA A 67 9.94 -1.19 -18.04
C ALA A 67 8.61 -1.35 -17.29
N SER A 68 8.50 -2.30 -16.34
CA SER A 68 7.27 -2.43 -15.56
C SER A 68 7.02 -1.14 -14.76
N ILE A 69 5.77 -0.70 -14.72
CA ILE A 69 5.32 0.44 -13.90
C ILE A 69 5.73 0.29 -12.43
N THR A 70 5.86 -0.96 -11.96
CA THR A 70 6.28 -1.30 -10.59
C THR A 70 7.76 -1.02 -10.32
N ARG A 71 8.55 -0.71 -11.36
CA ARG A 71 9.95 -0.27 -11.28
C ARG A 71 10.14 1.20 -11.65
N SER A 72 9.45 1.71 -12.67
CA SER A 72 9.62 3.09 -13.16
C SER A 72 8.74 4.14 -12.48
N LEU A 73 7.64 3.73 -11.80
CA LEU A 73 6.69 4.56 -11.04
C LEU A 73 6.62 6.03 -11.51
N PRO A 74 6.03 6.29 -12.69
CA PRO A 74 5.91 7.65 -13.20
C PRO A 74 5.07 8.54 -12.28
N PRO A 75 5.17 9.88 -12.37
CA PRO A 75 4.43 10.81 -11.52
C PRO A 75 2.92 10.51 -11.44
N GLN A 76 2.28 10.22 -12.59
CA GLN A 76 0.86 9.85 -12.63
C GLN A 76 0.54 8.60 -11.79
N ALA A 77 1.42 7.60 -11.76
CA ALA A 77 1.20 6.42 -10.93
C ALA A 77 1.24 6.75 -9.44
N LEU A 78 2.04 7.73 -9.02
CA LEU A 78 2.04 8.21 -7.64
C LEU A 78 0.75 8.97 -7.30
N ILE A 79 0.23 9.79 -8.23
CA ILE A 79 -1.08 10.45 -8.06
C ILE A 79 -2.18 9.42 -7.89
N ASP A 80 -2.25 8.47 -8.81
CA ASP A 80 -3.28 7.45 -8.82
C ASP A 80 -3.20 6.60 -7.56
N PHE A 81 -2.00 6.23 -7.12
CA PHE A 81 -1.82 5.53 -5.85
C PHE A 81 -2.41 6.31 -4.68
N LEU A 82 -2.08 7.60 -4.55
CA LEU A 82 -2.60 8.45 -3.47
C LEU A 82 -4.13 8.57 -3.54
N THR A 83 -4.64 8.78 -4.76
CA THR A 83 -6.07 8.95 -5.03
C THR A 83 -6.85 7.70 -4.68
N VAL A 84 -6.39 6.53 -5.14
CA VAL A 84 -6.99 5.22 -4.84
C VAL A 84 -6.98 4.98 -3.34
N HIS A 85 -5.84 5.13 -2.67
CA HIS A 85 -5.75 4.87 -1.23
C HIS A 85 -6.63 5.82 -0.42
N LYS A 86 -6.75 7.09 -0.84
CA LYS A 86 -7.64 8.07 -0.23
C LYS A 86 -9.11 7.72 -0.46
N LYS A 87 -9.51 7.34 -1.68
CA LYS A 87 -10.88 6.88 -1.99
C LYS A 87 -11.25 5.68 -1.11
N ILE A 88 -10.35 4.71 -0.97
CA ILE A 88 -10.54 3.54 -0.11
C ILE A 88 -10.66 3.94 1.37
N TYR A 89 -9.77 4.81 1.84
CA TYR A 89 -9.81 5.34 3.19
C TYR A 89 -11.15 6.01 3.50
N CYS A 90 -11.55 6.97 2.69
CA CYS A 90 -12.81 7.69 2.85
C CYS A 90 -14.02 6.75 2.84
N HIS A 91 -14.06 5.77 1.94
CA HIS A 91 -15.15 4.80 1.87
C HIS A 91 -15.33 4.02 3.18
N TYR A 92 -14.26 3.43 3.71
CA TYR A 92 -14.38 2.64 4.93
C TYR A 92 -14.49 3.50 6.19
N SER A 93 -13.91 4.69 6.22
CA SER A 93 -14.04 5.59 7.37
C SER A 93 -15.49 6.04 7.63
N GLN A 94 -16.38 5.97 6.63
CA GLN A 94 -17.80 6.31 6.78
C GLN A 94 -18.60 5.28 7.59
N ASN A 95 -18.13 4.03 7.72
CA ASN A 95 -18.86 2.96 8.40
C ASN A 95 -18.08 2.42 9.61
N THR A 96 -18.13 3.16 10.72
CA THR A 96 -17.28 3.00 11.91
C THR A 96 -17.34 1.62 12.58
N GLU A 97 -18.41 0.86 12.39
CA GLU A 97 -18.60 -0.44 13.06
C GLU A 97 -17.95 -1.61 12.30
N SER A 98 -17.57 -1.41 11.05
CA SER A 98 -16.99 -2.49 10.24
C SER A 98 -15.54 -2.83 10.64
N PHE A 99 -15.16 -4.10 10.51
CA PHE A 99 -13.76 -4.53 10.64
C PHE A 99 -12.81 -3.71 9.76
N PHE A 100 -13.24 -3.38 8.54
CA PHE A 100 -12.45 -2.60 7.58
C PHE A 100 -12.26 -1.15 8.04
N ALA A 101 -13.29 -0.51 8.59
CA ALA A 101 -13.19 0.86 9.12
C ALA A 101 -12.19 0.98 10.26
N ARG A 102 -12.15 -0.01 11.15
CA ARG A 102 -11.13 -0.04 12.22
C ARG A 102 -9.72 -0.16 11.66
N LYS A 103 -9.53 -0.92 10.58
CA LYS A 103 -8.20 -1.21 10.02
C LYS A 103 -7.70 -0.16 9.03
N VAL A 104 -8.60 0.54 8.34
CA VAL A 104 -8.24 1.43 7.22
C VAL A 104 -7.27 2.56 7.59
N PRO A 105 -7.29 3.18 8.79
CA PRO A 105 -6.35 4.27 9.11
C PRO A 105 -4.89 3.81 9.10
N GLY A 106 -4.60 2.64 9.68
CA GLY A 106 -3.24 2.08 9.70
C GLY A 106 -2.75 1.69 8.31
N LEU A 107 -3.66 1.25 7.45
CA LEU A 107 -3.36 0.84 6.08
C LEU A 107 -3.13 2.05 5.19
N TYR A 108 -3.93 3.10 5.34
CA TYR A 108 -3.73 4.36 4.64
C TYR A 108 -2.42 5.04 5.07
N MET A 109 -2.15 5.14 6.38
CA MET A 109 -0.88 5.64 6.91
C MET A 109 0.32 4.84 6.36
N ARG A 110 0.21 3.51 6.30
CA ARG A 110 1.26 2.68 5.68
C ARG A 110 1.52 3.06 4.22
N GLY A 111 0.47 3.24 3.42
CA GLY A 111 0.59 3.65 2.02
C GLY A 111 1.29 5.02 1.88
N LEU A 112 0.93 5.98 2.72
CA LEU A 112 1.56 7.31 2.75
C LEU A 112 3.06 7.24 3.13
N LEU A 113 3.42 6.38 4.09
CA LEU A 113 4.82 6.16 4.47
C LEU A 113 5.63 5.48 3.35
N GLU A 114 5.06 4.46 2.69
CA GLU A 114 5.69 3.78 1.55
C GLU A 114 5.89 4.75 0.37
N MET A 115 4.90 5.60 0.09
CA MET A 115 5.01 6.65 -0.94
C MET A 115 6.09 7.68 -0.61
N GLY A 116 6.16 8.15 0.63
CA GLY A 116 7.22 9.06 1.07
C GLY A 116 8.63 8.47 0.93
N LEU A 117 8.79 7.15 1.14
CA LEU A 117 10.04 6.45 0.88
C LEU A 117 10.40 6.36 -0.60
N ILE A 118 9.41 6.12 -1.47
CA ILE A 118 9.60 6.11 -2.92
C ILE A 118 10.08 7.47 -3.42
N MET A 119 9.44 8.55 -2.98
CA MET A 119 9.81 9.91 -3.36
C MET A 119 11.21 10.30 -2.86
N LYS A 120 11.60 9.87 -1.66
CA LYS A 120 12.96 10.08 -1.13
C LYS A 120 14.05 9.32 -1.91
N ARG A 121 13.72 8.21 -2.59
CA ARG A 121 14.68 7.46 -3.43
C ARG A 121 14.96 8.17 -4.75
N ASN A 122 13.93 8.78 -5.33
CA ASN A 122 14.00 9.49 -6.60
C ASN A 122 13.62 10.95 -6.37
N PRO A 123 14.46 11.74 -5.67
CA PRO A 123 14.15 13.14 -5.40
C PRO A 123 14.09 13.90 -6.72
N SER A 124 12.89 14.27 -7.14
CA SER A 124 12.66 15.20 -8.23
C SER A 124 12.50 16.60 -7.66
N ARG A 125 13.08 17.61 -8.33
CA ARG A 125 12.87 19.03 -8.01
C ARG A 125 11.70 19.65 -8.77
N ASP A 126 10.93 18.83 -9.48
CA ASP A 126 9.71 19.25 -10.15
C ASP A 126 8.72 19.81 -9.12
N GLU A 127 8.13 20.96 -9.43
CA GLU A 127 7.11 21.62 -8.61
C GLU A 127 5.97 20.66 -8.28
N PHE A 128 5.58 19.83 -9.25
CA PHE A 128 4.57 18.80 -9.08
C PHE A 128 4.91 17.82 -7.93
N MET A 129 6.16 17.38 -7.85
CA MET A 129 6.60 16.42 -6.84
C MET A 129 6.69 17.05 -5.45
N ILE A 130 7.01 18.35 -5.39
CA ILE A 130 6.97 19.14 -4.15
C ILE A 130 5.52 19.23 -3.63
N GLN A 131 4.57 19.58 -4.50
CA GLN A 131 3.15 19.65 -4.14
C GLN A 131 2.60 18.30 -3.66
N LEU A 132 3.01 17.19 -4.31
CA LEU A 132 2.65 15.85 -3.89
C LEU A 132 3.21 15.52 -2.49
N GLU A 133 4.46 15.89 -2.21
CA GLU A 133 5.09 15.65 -0.91
C GLU A 133 4.36 16.42 0.21
N GLU A 134 4.00 17.67 -0.05
CA GLU A 134 3.19 18.48 0.87
C GLU A 134 1.81 17.87 1.11
N THR A 135 1.17 17.38 0.05
CA THR A 135 -0.12 16.69 0.15
C THR A 135 0.00 15.46 1.05
N ILE A 136 1.03 14.63 0.86
CA ILE A 136 1.29 13.46 1.71
C ILE A 136 1.54 13.88 3.16
N LYS A 137 2.30 14.95 3.41
CA LYS A 137 2.50 15.47 4.78
C LYS A 137 1.18 15.88 5.42
N LYS A 138 0.32 16.60 4.69
CA LYS A 138 -1.02 17.01 5.15
C LYS A 138 -1.91 15.81 5.44
N GLU A 139 -1.96 14.82 4.54
CA GLU A 139 -2.75 13.60 4.72
C GLU A 139 -2.26 12.76 5.92
N LYS A 140 -0.93 12.64 6.12
CA LYS A 140 -0.38 11.97 7.32
C LYS A 140 -0.76 12.69 8.61
N ALA A 141 -0.80 14.02 8.61
CA ALA A 141 -1.16 14.82 9.79
C ALA A 141 -2.64 14.63 10.20
N ARG A 142 -3.52 14.29 9.26
CA ARG A 142 -4.94 14.01 9.54
C ARG A 142 -5.17 12.73 10.34
N ILE A 143 -4.25 11.78 10.28
CA ILE A 143 -4.35 10.52 11.03
C ILE A 143 -3.66 10.71 12.38
N THR A 144 -4.45 10.83 13.44
CA THR A 144 -3.95 10.97 14.81
C THR A 144 -3.22 9.71 15.28
N LEU A 145 -2.35 9.84 16.28
CA LEU A 145 -1.66 8.69 16.87
C LEU A 145 -2.64 7.66 17.44
N SER A 146 -3.71 8.13 18.10
CA SER A 146 -4.75 7.26 18.65
C SER A 146 -5.48 6.48 17.55
N LEU A 147 -5.85 7.15 16.45
CA LEU A 147 -6.51 6.50 15.31
C LEU A 147 -5.57 5.49 14.61
N PHE A 148 -4.30 5.86 14.46
CA PHE A 148 -3.28 4.96 13.91
C PHE A 148 -3.08 3.72 14.78
N LEU A 149 -2.82 3.87 16.07
CA LEU A 149 -2.58 2.74 16.97
C LEU A 149 -3.84 1.90 17.19
N GLY A 150 -5.01 2.53 17.27
CA GLY A 150 -6.31 1.87 17.38
C GLY A 150 -6.67 0.99 16.18
N SER A 151 -6.02 1.20 15.03
CA SER A 151 -6.14 0.31 13.87
C SER A 151 -5.31 -0.97 13.97
N GLU A 152 -4.53 -1.12 15.03
CA GLU A 152 -3.59 -2.23 15.28
C GLU A 152 -2.67 -2.51 14.07
N PRO A 153 -1.88 -1.52 13.65
CA PRO A 153 -0.97 -1.66 12.52
C PRO A 153 0.13 -2.68 12.85
N GLY A 154 0.67 -3.35 11.82
CA GLY A 154 1.76 -4.28 12.01
C GLY A 154 3.02 -3.61 12.57
N LYS A 155 3.86 -4.36 13.31
CA LYS A 155 5.09 -3.86 13.96
C LYS A 155 6.00 -3.06 13.02
N LYS A 156 6.15 -3.51 11.78
CA LYS A 156 6.93 -2.80 10.74
C LYS A 156 6.37 -1.40 10.47
N THR A 157 5.05 -1.27 10.34
CA THR A 157 4.39 0.02 10.08
C THR A 157 4.53 0.96 11.27
N ILE A 158 4.41 0.45 12.50
CA ILE A 158 4.64 1.24 13.72
C ILE A 158 6.07 1.80 13.72
N LEU A 159 7.07 0.95 13.45
CA LEU A 159 8.47 1.38 13.36
C LEU A 159 8.66 2.44 12.26
N MET A 160 8.09 2.24 11.07
CA MET A 160 8.17 3.22 9.99
C MET A 160 7.53 4.56 10.38
N PHE A 161 6.39 4.53 11.07
CA PHE A 161 5.72 5.73 11.56
C PHE A 161 6.58 6.48 12.58
N LEU A 162 7.15 5.78 13.57
CA LEU A 162 8.02 6.40 14.58
C LEU A 162 9.26 7.03 13.93
N LEU A 163 9.91 6.31 13.01
CA LEU A 163 11.06 6.81 12.25
C LEU A 163 10.68 8.02 11.38
N ASP A 164 9.47 8.08 10.83
CA ASP A 164 9.00 9.23 10.05
C ASP A 164 8.83 10.46 10.94
N LYS A 165 8.25 10.28 12.13
CA LYS A 165 8.01 11.37 13.10
C LYS A 165 9.31 12.01 13.60
N ILE A 166 10.37 11.23 13.78
CA ILE A 166 11.69 11.74 14.18
C ILE A 166 12.59 12.10 12.98
N GLY A 167 12.07 12.06 11.75
CA GLY A 167 12.82 12.43 10.54
C GLY A 167 13.85 11.40 10.06
N LEU A 168 14.01 10.27 10.74
CA LEU A 168 15.04 9.26 10.45
C LEU A 168 14.61 8.19 9.44
N LEU A 169 13.34 8.17 9.00
CA LEU A 169 12.84 7.12 8.10
C LEU A 169 13.67 6.99 6.81
N GLY A 170 14.04 8.12 6.21
CA GLY A 170 14.86 8.12 4.99
C GLY A 170 16.26 7.55 5.22
N LEU A 171 16.89 7.93 6.33
CA LEU A 171 18.21 7.45 6.73
C LEU A 171 18.19 5.94 7.04
N ALA A 172 17.23 5.51 7.86
CA ALA A 172 17.04 4.10 8.21
C ALA A 172 16.84 3.24 6.96
N PHE A 173 16.09 3.74 5.99
CA PHE A 173 15.88 3.05 4.73
C PHE A 173 17.11 3.04 3.81
N LYS A 174 17.90 4.12 3.79
CA LYS A 174 19.18 4.18 3.07
C LYS A 174 20.18 3.17 3.65
N ILE A 175 20.27 3.11 4.98
CA ILE A 175 21.07 2.12 5.71
C ILE A 175 20.58 0.70 5.39
N TRP A 176 19.28 0.44 5.48
CA TRP A 176 18.69 -0.87 5.18
C TRP A 176 18.85 -1.30 3.71
N SER A 177 18.87 -0.35 2.78
CA SER A 177 19.07 -0.59 1.34
C SER A 177 20.54 -0.72 0.96
N SER A 178 21.46 -0.42 1.89
CA SER A 178 22.91 -0.42 1.68
C SER A 178 23.45 -1.82 1.36
N PRO A 179 24.47 -1.96 0.50
CA PRO A 179 25.16 -3.22 0.25
C PRO A 179 25.66 -3.89 1.52
N PHE A 180 26.08 -3.12 2.54
CA PHE A 180 26.62 -3.64 3.80
C PHE A 180 25.60 -4.44 4.64
N ILE A 181 24.31 -4.12 4.52
CA ILE A 181 23.23 -4.83 5.24
C ILE A 181 22.59 -5.92 4.34
N ARG A 182 22.96 -5.99 3.06
CA ARG A 182 22.43 -6.97 2.10
C ARG A 182 22.60 -8.40 2.59
N SER A 183 23.73 -8.70 3.22
CA SER A 183 24.07 -10.02 3.79
C SER A 183 23.07 -10.44 4.87
N ILE A 184 22.76 -9.54 5.80
CA ILE A 184 21.81 -9.76 6.90
C ILE A 184 20.37 -9.89 6.35
N ARG A 185 20.02 -9.08 5.34
CA ARG A 185 18.71 -9.11 4.69
C ARG A 185 18.43 -10.45 3.98
N ASN A 186 19.44 -11.01 3.33
CA ASN A 186 19.32 -12.27 2.60
C ASN A 186 19.38 -13.50 3.52
N PHE A 187 19.91 -13.36 4.74
CA PHE A 187 19.97 -14.46 5.72
C PHE A 187 18.56 -14.97 6.09
N ARG A 188 17.56 -14.08 6.11
CA ARG A 188 16.15 -14.43 6.38
C ARG A 188 15.47 -15.26 5.30
N TRP A 189 16.07 -15.38 4.12
CA TRP A 189 15.55 -16.17 2.99
C TRP A 189 16.27 -17.52 2.83
N ARG A 190 17.36 -17.78 3.56
CA ARG A 190 18.12 -19.04 3.52
C ARG A 190 17.73 -20.06 4.59
N SER A 191 16.80 -19.71 5.48
CA SER A 191 16.30 -20.61 6.54
C SER A 191 15.02 -21.35 6.14
N TYR A 192 14.76 -21.48 4.84
CA TYR A 192 13.67 -22.23 4.22
C TYR A 192 14.17 -23.00 2.99
N ASP A 193 15.40 -23.50 3.05
CA ASP A 193 15.86 -24.63 2.23
C ASP A 193 16.01 -25.85 3.15
#